data_AF-A0A8T4M5B2-F1
#
_entry.id   AF-A0A8T4M5B2-F1
#
_cell.length_a   1.000
_cell.length_b   1.000
_cell.length_c   1.000
_cell.angle_alpha   90.00
_cell.angle_beta   90.00
_cell.angle_gamma   90.00
#
_symmetry.space_group_name_H-M   'P 1'
#
loop_
_entity.id
_entity.type
_entity.pdbx_description
1 polymer ?
#
loop_
_entity_poly.entity_id
_entity_poly.type
_entity_poly.pdbx_seq_one_letter_code
_entity_poly.pdbx_strand_id
1 'polypeptide(L)'
;MLTEKEQAWLFLREFTREILVSVDNNKSISRRTNRLRYLAKHLEATEETPAKKNIDAQINIHQSIYNGELNLGELNELLKDREIYAIECPGPNKFLLTKKPNKTDIIPVPLNEEEIKRIIEEFASASKTRPSEGVFNSSYKNLEITAVISDFAGSRFAITRYLNPEELIEESKLDLN
;
A
#
# COMPACT_ATOMS: atom_id res chain seq x y z
N MET A 1 28.42 -16.90 16.86
CA MET A 1 27.53 -17.03 15.70
C MET A 1 26.11 -16.94 16.22
N LEU A 2 25.28 -16.07 15.63
CA LEU A 2 23.85 -16.02 15.97
C LEU A 2 23.17 -17.30 15.44
N THR A 3 22.18 -17.77 16.17
CA THR A 3 21.31 -18.84 15.73
C THR A 3 20.39 -18.36 14.61
N GLU A 4 19.89 -19.30 13.81
CA GLU A 4 18.95 -19.04 12.71
C GLU A 4 17.70 -18.26 13.18
N LYS A 5 17.19 -18.59 14.37
CA LYS A 5 16.07 -17.89 15.01
C LYS A 5 16.40 -16.44 15.38
N GLU A 6 17.62 -16.18 15.85
CA GLU A 6 18.06 -14.83 16.22
C GLU A 6 18.27 -13.96 14.98
N GLN A 7 18.77 -14.53 13.88
CA GLN A 7 18.88 -13.85 12.59
C GLN A 7 17.50 -13.47 12.03
N ALA A 8 16.54 -14.40 12.06
CA ALA A 8 15.16 -14.13 11.64
C ALA A 8 14.49 -13.04 12.48
N TRP A 9 14.69 -13.08 13.81
CA TRP A 9 14.13 -12.08 14.73
C TRP A 9 14.72 -10.68 14.52
N LEU A 10 16.05 -10.58 14.36
CA LEU A 10 16.72 -9.31 14.06
C LEU A 10 16.26 -8.73 12.73
N PHE A 11 16.14 -9.57 11.71
CA PHE A 11 15.63 -9.16 10.41
C PHE A 11 14.17 -8.67 10.51
N LEU A 12 13.29 -9.38 11.20
CA LEU A 12 11.90 -8.95 11.40
C LEU A 12 11.84 -7.60 12.15
N ARG A 13 12.69 -7.41 13.17
CA ARG A 13 12.78 -6.17 13.93
C ARG A 13 13.21 -4.98 13.05
N GLU A 14 14.29 -5.13 12.30
CA GLU A 14 14.77 -4.05 11.42
C GLU A 14 13.81 -3.81 10.26
N PHE A 15 13.15 -4.85 9.74
CA PHE A 15 12.11 -4.70 8.71
C PHE A 15 10.92 -3.88 9.22
N THR A 16 10.41 -4.19 10.41
CA THR A 16 9.28 -3.46 11.00
C THR A 16 9.64 -1.99 11.25
N ARG A 17 10.90 -1.73 11.63
CA ARG A 17 11.45 -0.38 11.80
C ARG A 17 11.51 0.38 10.47
N GLU A 18 11.96 -0.25 9.40
CA GLU A 18 12.05 0.36 8.08
C GLU A 18 10.67 0.70 7.48
N ILE A 19 9.68 -0.17 7.69
CA ILE A 19 8.28 0.13 7.36
C ILE A 19 7.80 1.37 8.14
N LEU A 20 8.01 1.41 9.46
CA LEU A 20 7.59 2.54 10.29
C LEU A 20 8.25 3.86 9.84
N VAL A 21 9.53 3.83 9.49
CA VAL A 21 10.27 5.01 9.01
C VAL A 21 9.79 5.44 7.62
N SER A 22 9.47 4.49 6.73
CA SER A 22 8.95 4.79 5.39
C SER A 22 7.56 5.43 5.44
N VAL A 23 6.71 5.01 6.39
CA VAL A 23 5.40 5.62 6.65
C VAL A 23 5.52 7.06 7.16
N ASP A 24 6.53 7.36 7.97
CA ASP A 24 6.75 8.72 8.48
C ASP A 24 7.37 9.68 7.45
N ASN A 25 8.16 9.17 6.50
CA ASN A 25 8.79 10.00 5.46
C ASN A 25 7.83 10.40 4.32
N ASN A 26 6.66 9.75 4.20
CA ASN A 26 5.59 10.17 3.29
C ASN A 26 4.70 11.30 3.87
N LYS A 27 5.22 12.06 4.85
CA LYS A 27 4.58 13.25 5.45
C LYS A 27 4.71 14.53 4.62
N SER A 28 4.85 14.45 3.30
CA SER A 28 4.54 15.61 2.42
C SER A 28 3.04 15.93 2.41
N ILE A 29 2.18 15.07 2.97
CA ILE A 29 0.76 15.33 3.27
C ILE A 29 0.56 15.89 4.71
N SER A 30 1.62 16.21 5.45
CA SER A 30 1.51 16.82 6.79
C SER A 30 1.72 18.33 6.81
N ARG A 31 1.11 19.08 5.87
CA ARG A 31 0.91 20.54 6.00
C ARG A 31 -0.43 20.94 6.63
N ARG A 32 -1.19 19.99 7.20
CA ARG A 32 -2.49 20.25 7.85
C ARG A 32 -2.49 20.20 9.39
N THR A 33 -1.41 19.76 10.04
CA THR A 33 -1.42 19.55 11.50
C THR A 33 -1.04 20.77 12.34
N ASN A 34 -0.55 21.87 11.75
CA ASN A 34 -0.29 23.10 12.51
C ASN A 34 -1.49 24.05 12.63
N ARG A 35 -2.58 23.85 11.88
CA ARG A 35 -3.80 24.67 12.00
C ARG A 35 -4.70 24.23 13.16
N LEU A 36 -4.57 23.00 13.64
CA LEU A 36 -5.38 22.44 14.73
C LEU A 36 -4.95 22.92 16.12
N ARG A 37 -3.69 23.28 16.35
CA ARG A 37 -3.26 23.88 17.63
C ARG A 37 -3.74 25.32 17.83
N TYR A 38 -3.98 26.05 16.75
CA TYR A 38 -4.47 27.44 16.84
C TYR A 38 -5.99 27.49 17.11
N LEU A 39 -6.73 26.46 16.71
CA LEU A 39 -8.17 26.33 16.99
C LEU A 39 -8.46 25.79 18.40
N ALA A 40 -7.62 24.88 18.92
CA ALA A 40 -7.78 24.34 20.28
C ALA A 40 -7.65 25.41 21.39
N LYS A 41 -6.96 26.52 21.12
CA LYS A 41 -6.77 27.61 22.09
C LYS A 41 -7.95 28.59 22.16
N HIS A 42 -8.97 28.43 21.31
CA HIS A 42 -10.14 29.32 21.23
C HIS A 42 -11.49 28.59 21.37
N LEU A 43 -11.48 27.33 21.81
CA LEU A 43 -12.67 26.48 21.90
C LEU A 43 -13.00 26.02 23.34
N GLU A 44 -12.54 26.74 24.36
CA GLU A 44 -12.88 26.50 25.78
C GLU A 44 -14.11 27.30 26.26
N ALA A 45 -15.00 27.73 25.38
CA ALA A 45 -16.20 28.44 25.80
C ALA A 45 -17.40 28.15 24.89
N THR A 46 -17.96 26.95 25.02
CA THR A 46 -19.42 26.69 25.02
C THR A 46 -19.68 25.20 25.24
N GLU A 47 -20.27 24.88 26.39
CA GLU A 47 -20.82 23.57 26.69
C GLU A 47 -22.15 23.40 25.96
N GLU A 48 -22.21 22.59 24.90
CA GLU A 48 -23.44 21.92 24.47
C GLU A 48 -23.13 20.50 23.94
N THR A 49 -24.01 19.57 24.31
CA THR A 49 -23.93 18.10 24.27
C THR A 49 -23.70 17.42 22.90
N PRO A 50 -23.21 16.16 22.89
CA PRO A 50 -22.59 15.53 21.72
C PRO A 50 -23.61 14.83 20.80
N ALA A 51 -23.99 15.50 19.72
CA ALA A 51 -24.50 14.81 18.55
C ALA A 51 -23.33 14.08 17.87
N LYS A 52 -23.26 12.75 18.05
CA LYS A 52 -22.42 11.85 17.25
C LYS A 52 -22.79 12.03 15.78
N LYS A 53 -22.10 12.93 15.09
CA LYS A 53 -22.03 12.90 13.64
C LYS A 53 -21.24 11.65 13.29
N ASN A 54 -21.94 10.60 12.85
CA ASN A 54 -21.36 9.55 12.04
C ASN A 54 -20.71 10.26 10.87
N ILE A 55 -19.39 10.45 10.96
CA ILE A 55 -18.56 10.76 9.81
C ILE A 55 -18.38 9.39 9.14
N ASP A 56 -19.46 8.87 8.57
CA ASP A 56 -19.37 7.97 7.44
C ASP A 56 -18.80 8.83 6.31
N ALA A 57 -17.49 9.11 6.40
CA ALA A 57 -16.72 9.54 5.26
C ALA A 57 -16.79 8.37 4.30
N GLN A 58 -17.85 8.38 3.48
CA GLN A 58 -17.87 7.71 2.20
C GLN A 58 -16.75 8.37 1.40
N ILE A 59 -15.52 7.94 1.66
CA ILE A 59 -14.42 8.12 0.74
C ILE A 59 -14.84 7.24 -0.42
N ASN A 60 -15.57 7.83 -1.36
CA ASN A 60 -15.86 7.26 -2.66
C ASN A 60 -14.51 7.28 -3.39
N ILE A 61 -13.65 6.32 -3.04
CA ILE A 61 -12.37 6.11 -3.71
C ILE A 61 -12.77 5.63 -5.10
N HIS A 62 -12.87 6.55 -6.05
CA HIS A 62 -12.98 6.21 -7.46
C HIS A 62 -11.62 5.63 -7.87
N GLN A 63 -11.41 4.36 -7.55
CA GLN A 63 -10.17 3.65 -7.83
C GLN A 63 -10.04 3.49 -9.34
N SER A 64 -8.97 4.03 -9.92
CA SER A 64 -8.71 3.88 -11.34
C SER A 64 -8.59 2.41 -11.73
N ILE A 65 -9.18 2.09 -12.88
CA ILE A 65 -9.31 0.71 -13.38
C ILE A 65 -7.91 0.21 -13.77
N TYR A 66 -7.53 -0.95 -13.26
CA TYR A 66 -6.33 -1.62 -13.71
C TYR A 66 -6.59 -2.31 -15.06
N ASN A 67 -5.83 -1.91 -16.09
CA ASN A 67 -6.02 -2.38 -17.46
C ASN A 67 -5.15 -3.58 -17.86
N GLY A 68 -4.38 -4.18 -16.93
CA GLY A 68 -3.59 -5.39 -17.23
C GLY A 68 -2.23 -5.14 -17.90
N GLU A 69 -1.66 -3.95 -17.77
CA GLU A 69 -0.39 -3.60 -18.42
C GLU A 69 0.84 -4.27 -17.79
N LEU A 70 0.74 -4.69 -16.52
CA LEU A 70 1.78 -5.49 -15.87
C LEU A 70 1.38 -6.98 -15.95
N ASN A 71 2.34 -7.87 -16.15
CA ASN A 71 2.07 -9.30 -16.14
C ASN A 71 2.27 -9.89 -14.73
N LEU A 72 1.33 -9.62 -13.82
CA LEU A 72 1.42 -10.05 -12.42
C LEU A 72 0.78 -11.43 -12.16
N GLY A 73 0.49 -12.20 -13.22
CA GLY A 73 -0.15 -13.52 -13.12
C GLY A 73 -1.54 -13.43 -12.48
N GLU A 74 -1.77 -14.23 -11.44
CA GLU A 74 -3.08 -14.32 -10.76
C GLU A 74 -3.51 -13.02 -10.08
N LEU A 75 -2.56 -12.13 -9.76
CA LEU A 75 -2.86 -10.83 -9.17
C LEU A 75 -3.60 -9.90 -10.14
N ASN A 76 -3.49 -10.12 -11.45
CA ASN A 76 -4.19 -9.29 -12.44
C ASN A 76 -5.71 -9.38 -12.29
N GLU A 77 -6.25 -10.54 -11.91
CA GLU A 77 -7.69 -10.71 -11.63
C GLU A 77 -8.09 -9.95 -10.36
N LEU A 78 -7.27 -10.02 -9.30
CA LEU A 78 -7.52 -9.31 -8.05
C LEU A 78 -7.47 -7.79 -8.24
N LEU A 79 -6.52 -7.29 -9.04
CA LEU A 79 -6.39 -5.86 -9.32
C LEU A 79 -7.52 -5.31 -10.20
N LYS A 80 -8.30 -6.14 -10.89
CA LYS A 80 -9.51 -5.66 -11.60
C LYS A 80 -10.64 -5.29 -10.63
N ASP A 81 -10.64 -5.83 -9.41
CA ASP A 81 -11.61 -5.45 -8.38
C ASP A 81 -11.32 -4.02 -7.90
N ARG A 82 -12.30 -3.14 -8.05
CA ARG A 82 -12.21 -1.72 -7.66
C ARG A 82 -12.37 -1.50 -6.16
N GLU A 83 -12.79 -2.50 -5.41
CA GLU A 83 -12.90 -2.40 -3.96
C GLU A 83 -11.56 -2.72 -3.27
N ILE A 84 -10.67 -3.46 -3.95
CA ILE A 84 -9.36 -3.84 -3.43
C ILE A 84 -8.39 -2.67 -3.59
N TYR A 85 -8.03 -2.05 -2.47
CA TYR A 85 -7.02 -0.98 -2.44
C TYR A 85 -5.61 -1.47 -2.11
N ALA A 86 -5.46 -2.69 -1.57
CA ALA A 86 -4.15 -3.28 -1.35
C ALA A 86 -4.16 -4.82 -1.43
N ILE A 87 -3.04 -5.39 -1.84
CA ILE A 87 -2.75 -6.83 -1.86
C ILE A 87 -1.43 -7.06 -1.12
N GLU A 88 -1.41 -7.96 -0.15
CA GLU A 88 -0.22 -8.29 0.63
C GLU A 88 0.14 -9.77 0.48
N CYS A 89 1.40 -10.03 0.15
CA CYS A 89 2.00 -11.35 0.16
C CYS A 89 2.97 -11.41 1.35
N PRO A 90 2.64 -12.14 2.43
CA PRO A 90 3.48 -12.19 3.62
C PRO A 90 4.76 -13.03 3.43
N GLY A 91 4.80 -13.88 2.41
CA GLY A 91 5.97 -14.67 2.04
C GLY A 91 5.62 -15.90 1.18
N PRO A 92 6.63 -16.71 0.81
CA PRO A 92 6.45 -17.88 -0.04
C PRO A 92 5.53 -18.92 0.57
N ASN A 93 4.70 -19.53 -0.27
CA ASN A 93 3.70 -20.54 0.06
C ASN A 93 2.70 -20.08 1.13
N LYS A 94 2.51 -18.77 1.27
CA LYS A 94 1.48 -18.18 2.13
C LYS A 94 0.34 -17.62 1.29
N PHE A 95 -0.85 -17.63 1.87
CA PHE A 95 -2.02 -17.03 1.26
C PHE A 95 -1.89 -15.51 1.17
N LEU A 96 -2.40 -14.97 0.07
CA LEU A 96 -2.47 -13.52 -0.14
C LEU A 96 -3.56 -12.92 0.76
N LEU A 97 -3.34 -11.66 1.16
CA LEU A 97 -4.31 -10.86 1.88
C LEU A 97 -4.75 -9.70 0.98
N THR A 98 -6.06 -9.49 0.84
CA THR A 98 -6.59 -8.34 0.10
C THR A 98 -7.29 -7.39 1.05
N LYS A 99 -6.99 -6.10 0.96
CA LYS A 99 -7.61 -5.07 1.81
C LYS A 99 -8.65 -4.28 1.03
N LYS A 100 -9.83 -4.17 1.62
CA LYS A 100 -10.98 -3.36 1.21
C LYS A 100 -11.34 -2.42 2.36
N PRO A 101 -12.07 -1.30 2.14
CA PRO A 101 -12.24 -0.24 3.14
C PRO A 101 -12.65 -0.70 4.55
N ASN A 102 -13.41 -1.80 4.65
CA ASN A 102 -13.91 -2.31 5.92
C ASN A 102 -13.55 -3.79 6.20
N LYS A 103 -12.68 -4.40 5.39
CA LYS A 103 -12.34 -5.82 5.57
C LYS A 103 -11.00 -6.21 4.95
N THR A 104 -10.42 -7.25 5.54
CA THR A 104 -9.28 -7.98 4.96
C THR A 104 -9.75 -9.38 4.64
N ASP A 105 -9.70 -9.76 3.37
CA ASP A 105 -10.02 -11.11 2.92
C ASP A 105 -8.73 -11.92 2.72
N ILE A 106 -8.79 -13.23 3.00
CA ILE A 106 -7.70 -14.18 2.72
C ILE A 106 -8.00 -14.86 1.40
N ILE A 107 -7.06 -14.81 0.46
CA ILE A 107 -7.18 -15.46 -0.83
C ILE A 107 -6.30 -16.72 -0.84
N PRO A 108 -6.88 -17.92 -1.04
CA PRO A 108 -6.15 -19.20 -0.98
C PRO A 108 -5.31 -19.47 -2.25
N VAL A 109 -4.64 -18.43 -2.73
CA VAL A 109 -3.69 -18.44 -3.84
C VAL A 109 -2.30 -18.28 -3.20
N PRO A 110 -1.56 -19.37 -2.96
CA PRO A 110 -0.19 -19.29 -2.50
C PRO A 110 0.74 -18.94 -3.67
N LEU A 111 1.71 -18.07 -3.43
CA LEU A 111 2.78 -17.79 -4.38
C LEU A 111 4.08 -18.46 -3.93
N ASN A 112 4.85 -19.02 -4.86
CA ASN A 112 6.21 -19.47 -4.58
C ASN A 112 7.21 -18.29 -4.65
N GLU A 113 8.47 -18.55 -4.28
CA GLU A 113 9.51 -17.50 -4.25
C GLU A 113 9.80 -16.94 -5.64
N GLU A 114 9.78 -17.79 -6.68
CA GLU A 114 10.04 -17.40 -8.06
C GLU A 114 8.94 -16.46 -8.60
N GLU A 115 7.67 -16.75 -8.29
CA GLU A 115 6.51 -15.92 -8.62
C GLU A 115 6.57 -14.56 -7.92
N ILE A 116 6.96 -14.55 -6.64
CA ILE A 116 7.15 -13.33 -5.88
C ILE A 116 8.27 -12.48 -6.50
N LYS A 117 9.43 -13.07 -6.78
CA LYS A 117 10.56 -12.38 -7.42
C LYS A 117 10.16 -11.83 -8.79
N ARG A 118 9.43 -12.62 -9.59
CA ARG A 118 8.92 -12.18 -10.90
C ARG A 118 7.99 -10.97 -10.77
N ILE A 119 7.05 -10.95 -9.82
CA ILE A 119 6.18 -9.80 -9.58
C ILE A 119 7.01 -8.54 -9.25
N ILE A 120 8.02 -8.67 -8.39
CA ILE A 120 8.91 -7.56 -8.03
C ILE A 120 9.69 -7.06 -9.27
N GLU A 121 10.19 -7.98 -10.10
CA GLU A 121 10.89 -7.66 -11.35
C GLU A 121 10.00 -6.96 -12.38
N GLU A 122 8.73 -7.33 -12.50
CA GLU A 122 7.77 -6.65 -13.39
C GLU A 122 7.61 -5.17 -13.01
N PHE A 123 7.48 -4.87 -11.71
CA PHE A 123 7.45 -3.49 -11.22
C PHE A 123 8.78 -2.76 -11.45
N ALA A 124 9.90 -3.43 -11.21
CA ALA A 124 11.23 -2.86 -11.41
C ALA A 124 11.48 -2.51 -12.89
N SER A 125 11.11 -3.41 -13.81
CA SER A 125 11.17 -3.21 -15.25
C SER A 125 10.30 -2.02 -15.68
N ALA A 126 9.04 -1.98 -15.22
CA ALA A 126 8.08 -0.95 -15.58
C ALA A 126 8.47 0.45 -15.06
N SER A 127 9.08 0.51 -13.87
CA SER A 127 9.56 1.76 -13.27
C SER A 127 10.99 2.13 -13.67
N LYS A 128 11.67 1.28 -14.44
CA LYS A 128 13.10 1.43 -14.79
C LYS A 128 14.01 1.49 -13.57
N THR A 129 13.63 0.79 -12.50
CA THR A 129 14.41 0.64 -11.26
C THR A 129 15.01 -0.76 -11.22
N ARG A 130 16.15 -0.97 -10.56
CA ARG A 130 16.68 -2.32 -10.34
C ARG A 130 16.33 -2.78 -8.91
N PRO A 131 15.83 -4.00 -8.72
CA PRO A 131 15.68 -4.54 -7.38
C PRO A 131 17.06 -4.80 -6.76
N SER A 132 17.24 -4.45 -5.49
CA SER A 132 18.41 -4.80 -4.69
C SER A 132 17.97 -5.59 -3.47
N GLU A 133 18.86 -6.41 -2.92
CA GLU A 133 18.60 -7.11 -1.65
C GLU A 133 18.19 -6.12 -0.54
N GLY A 134 17.27 -6.52 0.33
CA GLY A 134 16.67 -5.64 1.33
C GLY A 134 15.33 -5.08 0.90
N VAL A 135 15.10 -3.78 1.08
CA VAL A 135 13.81 -3.13 0.79
C VAL A 135 13.80 -2.56 -0.62
N PHE A 136 12.76 -2.88 -1.38
CA PHE A 136 12.50 -2.36 -2.71
C PHE A 136 11.16 -1.62 -2.71
N ASN A 137 11.17 -0.38 -3.18
CA ASN A 137 9.95 0.42 -3.36
C ASN A 137 9.91 0.94 -4.79
N SER A 138 8.74 0.86 -5.42
CA SER A 138 8.54 1.37 -6.76
C SER A 138 7.07 1.69 -7.01
N SER A 139 6.80 2.56 -7.98
CA SER A 139 5.44 2.89 -8.41
C SER A 139 5.34 2.80 -9.93
N TYR A 140 4.19 2.32 -10.40
CA TYR A 140 3.81 2.32 -11.80
C TYR A 140 2.34 2.72 -11.92
N LYS A 141 2.09 3.87 -12.57
CA LYS A 141 0.77 4.48 -12.72
C LYS A 141 0.07 4.80 -11.39
N ASN A 142 -0.94 4.01 -11.03
CA ASN A 142 -1.74 4.12 -9.81
C ASN A 142 -1.42 3.02 -8.80
N LEU A 143 -0.41 2.18 -9.09
CA LEU A 143 0.04 1.09 -8.22
C LEU A 143 1.42 1.42 -7.64
N GLU A 144 1.59 1.15 -6.36
CA GLU A 144 2.86 1.18 -5.65
C GLU A 144 3.14 -0.22 -5.10
N ILE A 145 4.39 -0.67 -5.20
CA ILE A 145 4.86 -1.89 -4.58
C ILE A 145 5.91 -1.54 -3.52
N THR A 146 5.75 -2.13 -2.34
CA THR A 146 6.77 -2.21 -1.29
C THR A 146 7.11 -3.67 -1.08
N ALA A 147 8.33 -4.05 -1.37
CA ALA A 147 8.81 -5.41 -1.25
C ALA A 147 10.03 -5.51 -0.35
N VAL A 148 10.20 -6.68 0.27
CA VAL A 148 11.44 -7.07 0.90
C VAL A 148 11.95 -8.35 0.28
N ILE A 149 13.17 -8.26 -0.24
CA ILE A 149 13.87 -9.31 -0.93
C ILE A 149 14.87 -9.89 0.06
N SER A 150 14.68 -11.16 0.42
CA SER A 150 15.55 -11.87 1.37
C SER A 150 15.69 -13.32 0.96
N ASP A 151 16.91 -13.74 0.65
CA ASP A 151 17.20 -15.14 0.35
C ASP A 151 17.08 -16.06 1.58
N PHE A 152 17.10 -15.50 2.79
CA PHE A 152 17.00 -16.24 4.04
C PHE A 152 15.57 -16.39 4.54
N ALA A 153 14.80 -15.30 4.59
CA ALA A 153 13.46 -15.28 5.16
C ALA A 153 12.34 -15.39 4.10
N GLY A 154 12.70 -15.50 2.82
CA GLY A 154 11.79 -15.42 1.69
C GLY A 154 11.34 -13.98 1.40
N SER A 155 11.07 -13.73 0.12
CA SER A 155 10.62 -12.42 -0.34
C SER A 155 9.15 -12.18 0.01
N ARG A 156 8.79 -10.92 0.23
CA ARG A 156 7.40 -10.51 0.55
C ARG A 156 7.10 -9.15 -0.05
N PHE A 157 5.83 -8.84 -0.27
CA PHE A 157 5.44 -7.54 -0.81
C PHE A 157 4.06 -7.10 -0.37
N ALA A 158 3.81 -5.80 -0.50
CA ALA A 158 2.51 -5.18 -0.49
C ALA A 158 2.38 -4.32 -1.76
N ILE A 159 1.27 -4.48 -2.49
CA ILE A 159 0.88 -3.61 -3.59
C ILE A 159 -0.28 -2.76 -3.09
N THR A 160 -0.17 -1.44 -3.23
CA THR A 160 -1.20 -0.48 -2.85
C THR A 160 -1.65 0.29 -4.09
N ARG A 161 -2.95 0.57 -4.17
CA ARG A 161 -3.50 1.50 -5.15
C ARG A 161 -3.60 2.88 -4.51
N TYR A 162 -3.05 3.89 -5.17
CA TYR A 162 -3.25 5.28 -4.79
C TYR A 162 -4.08 6.02 -5.84
N LEU A 163 -4.88 6.98 -5.37
CA LEU A 163 -5.58 7.91 -6.24
C LEU A 163 -4.53 8.88 -6.81
N ASN A 164 -4.29 8.82 -8.12
CA ASN A 164 -3.52 9.87 -8.79
C ASN A 164 -4.47 11.06 -9.04
N PRO A 165 -4.24 12.23 -8.42
CA PRO A 165 -5.14 13.37 -8.60
C PRO A 165 -5.17 13.90 -10.04
N GLU A 166 -4.14 13.63 -10.85
CA GLU A 166 -4.07 14.08 -12.25
C GLU A 166 -5.05 13.32 -13.16
N GLU A 167 -5.30 12.03 -12.90
CA GLU A 167 -6.29 11.23 -13.65
C GLU A 167 -7.72 11.76 -13.43
N LEU A 168 -8.02 12.29 -12.22
CA LEU A 168 -9.32 12.89 -11.91
C LEU A 168 -9.62 14.15 -12.74
N ILE A 169 -8.58 14.83 -13.24
CA ILE A 169 -8.72 16.07 -14.01
C ILE A 169 -9.02 15.75 -15.49
N GLU A 170 -8.47 14.67 -16.05
CA GLU A 170 -8.71 14.30 -17.45
C GLU A 170 -10.11 13.73 -17.70
N GLU A 171 -10.64 12.92 -16.77
CA GLU A 171 -12.01 12.39 -16.89
C GLU A 171 -13.06 13.52 -16.86
N SER A 172 -12.84 14.56 -16.04
CA SER A 172 -13.75 15.72 -15.96
C SER A 172 -13.84 16.55 -17.25
N LYS A 173 -12.87 16.40 -18.17
CA LYS A 173 -12.84 17.10 -19.47
C LYS A 173 -13.53 16.32 -20.59
N LEU A 174 -13.72 15.00 -20.43
CA LEU A 174 -14.41 14.16 -21.41
C LEU A 174 -15.94 14.32 -21.36
N ASP A 175 -16.50 14.71 -20.21
CA ASP A 175 -17.94 14.97 -20.04
C ASP A 175 -18.40 16.35 -20.55
N LEU A 176 -17.49 17.17 -21.10
CA LEU A 176 -17.75 18.53 -21.56
C LEU A 176 -17.77 18.68 -23.10
N ASN A 177 -17.65 17.58 -23.85
CA ASN A 177 -17.77 17.53 -25.31
C ASN A 177 -18.90 16.59 -25.75
#